data_AF-A0A967HQM6-F1
#
_entry.id   AF-A0A967HQM6-F1
#
_cell.length_a   1.000
_cell.length_b   1.000
_cell.length_c   1.000
_cell.angle_alpha   90.00
_cell.angle_beta   90.00
_cell.angle_gamma   90.00
#
_symmetry.space_group_name_H-M   'P 1'
#
loop_
_entity.id
_entity.type
_entity.pdbx_description
1 polymer ?
#
loop_
_entity_poly.entity_id
_entity_poly.type
_entity_poly.pdbx_seq_one_letter_code
_entity_poly.pdbx_strand_id
1 'polypeptide(L)' 'VVLMRDGDSGPEVLLLRRHRRSGFVPGAWVFPGGRVDRADADPSLLDRCRGLARDPEPGVPFWMAAIREAFEE' A
#
# COMPACT_ATOMS: atom_id res chain seq x y z
N VAL A 1 -2.04 -2.54 -0.76
CA VAL A 1 -1.30 -3.33 0.27
C VAL A 1 -2.30 -4.02 1.18
N VAL A 2 -1.94 -5.03 1.96
CA VAL A 2 -2.82 -5.55 3.03
C VAL A 2 -2.07 -5.42 4.34
N LEU A 3 -2.50 -4.48 5.19
CA LEU A 3 -2.00 -4.38 6.57
C LEU A 3 -2.77 -5.38 7.41
N MET A 4 -2.04 -6.32 8.00
CA MET A 4 -2.59 -7.43 8.77
C MET A 4 -1.91 -7.52 10.13
N ARG A 5 -2.66 -7.95 11.14
CA ARG A 5 -2.14 -8.38 12.43
C ARG A 5 -2.81 -9.68 12.86
N ASP A 6 -2.17 -10.40 13.77
CA ASP A 6 -2.81 -11.50 14.47
C ASP A 6 -3.86 -10.94 15.45
N GLY A 7 -5.05 -11.55 15.47
CA GLY A 7 -6.11 -11.25 16.42
C GLY A 7 -6.59 -12.53 17.12
N ASP A 8 -7.36 -12.36 18.20
CA ASP A 8 -7.77 -13.47 19.08
C ASP A 8 -8.62 -14.54 18.38
N SER A 9 -9.28 -14.19 17.26
CA SER A 9 -10.15 -15.07 16.47
C SER A 9 -9.62 -15.34 15.06
N GLY A 10 -8.37 -14.95 14.77
CA GLY A 10 -7.75 -15.06 13.46
C GLY A 10 -7.15 -13.74 12.97
N PRO A 11 -6.66 -13.70 11.72
CA PRO A 11 -6.03 -12.50 11.17
C PRO A 11 -7.03 -11.35 11.02
N GLU A 12 -6.62 -10.17 11.45
CA GLU A 12 -7.35 -8.93 11.28
C GLU A 12 -6.66 -8.06 10.24
N VAL A 13 -7.45 -7.38 9.40
CA VAL A 13 -6.94 -6.52 8.32
C VAL A 13 -7.50 -5.12 8.42
N LEU A 14 -6.68 -4.13 8.05
CA LEU A 14 -7.13 -2.74 7.94
C LEU A 14 -7.91 -2.53 6.64
N LEU A 15 -9.15 -2.07 6.77
CA LEU A 15 -10.00 -1.65 5.66
C LEU A 15 -10.46 -0.21 5.86
N LEU A 16 -10.56 0.51 4.75
CA LEU A 16 -11.04 1.87 4.67
C LEU A 16 -12.40 1.89 3.97
N ARG A 17 -13.28 2.81 4.40
CA ARG A 17 -14.58 2.99 3.76
C ARG A 17 -14.56 4.22 2.86
N ARG A 18 -14.72 4.02 1.55
CA ARG A 18 -14.75 5.13 0.59
C ARG A 18 -15.94 6.04 0.84
N HIS A 19 -15.71 7.35 0.74
CA HIS A 19 -16.78 8.33 0.85
C HIS A 19 -17.84 8.11 -0.24
N ARG A 20 -19.13 8.32 0.10
CA ARG A 20 -20.27 8.06 -0.80
C ARG A 20 -20.29 8.91 -2.08
N ARG A 21 -19.51 9.99 -2.13
CA ARG A 21 -19.36 10.86 -3.30
C ARG A 21 -18.11 10.54 -4.14
N SER A 22 -17.43 9.43 -3.86
CA SER A 22 -16.28 8.97 -4.66
C SER A 22 -16.71 8.64 -6.10
N GLY A 23 -15.96 9.11 -7.10
CA GLY A 23 -16.21 8.79 -8.53
C GLY A 23 -15.91 7.33 -8.92
N PHE A 24 -15.33 6.55 -8.01
CA PHE A 24 -15.01 5.13 -8.19
C PHE A 24 -15.50 4.34 -6.98
N VAL A 25 -16.36 3.34 -7.23
CA VAL A 25 -17.02 2.40 -6.28
C VAL A 25 -17.39 3.03 -4.90
N PRO A 26 -18.41 3.89 -4.85
CA PRO A 26 -18.79 4.59 -3.62
C PRO A 26 -19.26 3.64 -2.51
N GLY A 27 -18.84 3.91 -1.26
CA GLY A 27 -19.30 3.18 -0.08
C GLY A 27 -18.69 1.80 0.13
N ALA A 28 -17.83 1.34 -0.78
CA ALA A 28 -17.10 0.08 -0.64
C ALA A 28 -16.03 0.14 0.46
N TRP A 29 -15.78 -1.02 1.05
CA TRP A 29 -14.60 -1.28 1.87
C TRP A 29 -13.45 -1.67 0.96
N VAL A 30 -12.31 -1.02 1.15
CA VAL A 30 -11.11 -1.21 0.34
C VAL A 30 -9.89 -1.32 1.25
N PHE A 31 -8.85 -1.99 0.77
CA PHE A 31 -7.55 -1.86 1.41
C PHE A 31 -6.92 -0.51 1.08
N PRO A 32 -5.99 -0.03 1.93
CA PRO A 32 -5.23 1.16 1.60
C PRO A 32 -4.46 1.01 0.29
N GLY A 33 -4.48 2.06 -0.51
CA GLY A 33 -3.70 2.10 -1.75
C GLY A 33 -4.19 3.10 -2.78
N GLY A 34 -3.26 3.46 -3.66
CA GLY A 34 -3.48 4.42 -4.72
C GLY A 34 -2.52 4.24 -5.87
N ARG A 35 -2.24 5.35 -6.57
CA ARG A 35 -1.41 5.33 -7.77
C ARG A 35 0.06 5.43 -7.37
N VAL A 36 0.93 4.74 -8.10
CA VAL A 36 2.38 4.99 -8.03
C VAL A 36 2.66 6.41 -8.50
N ASP A 37 3.33 7.19 -7.66
CA ASP A 37 3.88 8.51 -7.97
C ASP A 37 5.31 8.37 -8.49
N ARG A 38 5.80 9.37 -9.22
CA ARG A 38 7.21 9.44 -9.64
C ARG A 38 8.16 9.43 -8.44
N ALA A 39 7.77 10.01 -7.31
CA ALA A 39 8.55 10.03 -6.08
C ALA A 39 8.77 8.62 -5.51
N ASP A 40 7.88 7.67 -5.77
CA ASP A 40 8.01 6.28 -5.30
C ASP A 40 9.17 5.54 -6.00
N ALA A 41 9.67 6.08 -7.12
CA ALA A 41 10.81 5.55 -7.88
C ALA A 41 12.12 6.30 -7.62
N ASP A 42 12.22 7.12 -6.56
CA ASP A 42 13.45 7.79 -6.20
C ASP A 42 14.56 6.76 -5.92
N PRO A 43 15.71 6.81 -6.63
CA PRO A 43 16.80 5.85 -6.47
C PRO A 43 17.33 5.75 -5.03
N SER A 44 17.26 6.83 -4.25
CA SER A 44 17.71 6.86 -2.84
C SER A 44 16.86 5.97 -1.91
N LEU A 45 15.67 5.55 -2.36
CA LEU A 45 14.83 4.60 -1.63
C LEU A 45 15.44 3.20 -1.65
N LEU A 46 16.16 2.84 -2.71
CA LEU A 46 16.85 1.55 -2.82
C LEU A 46 17.90 1.36 -1.73
N ASP A 47 18.59 2.43 -1.35
CA ASP A 47 19.60 2.42 -0.27
C ASP A 47 18.98 2.08 1.10
N ARG A 48 17.66 2.28 1.24
CA ARG A 48 16.92 1.95 2.47
C ARG A 48 16.35 0.54 2.45
N CYS A 49 16.25 -0.08 1.28
CA CYS A 49 15.73 -1.42 1.14
C CYS A 49 16.79 -2.47 1.47
N ARG A 50 16.40 -3.51 2.21
CA ARG A 50 17.29 -4.62 2.60
C ARG A 50 16.65 -5.95 2.19
N GLY A 51 17.47 -6.89 1.74
CA GLY A 51 17.01 -8.23 1.35
C GLY A 51 16.18 -8.26 0.05
N LEU A 52 16.31 -7.23 -0.80
CA LEU A 52 15.67 -7.23 -2.11
C LEU A 52 16.25 -8.34 -2.99
N ALA A 53 15.37 -9.00 -3.75
CA ALA A 53 15.78 -9.78 -4.91
C ALA A 53 16.46 -8.87 -5.94
N ARG A 54 17.27 -9.47 -6.83
CA ARG A 54 18.01 -8.72 -7.87
C ARG A 54 17.08 -7.95 -8.81
N ASP A 55 15.89 -8.49 -9.05
CA ASP A 55 14.80 -7.90 -9.83
C ASP A 55 13.48 -8.15 -9.08
N PRO A 56 13.11 -7.31 -8.09
CA PRO A 56 11.92 -7.52 -7.30
C PRO A 56 10.67 -7.32 -8.16
N GLU A 57 9.74 -8.26 -8.09
CA GLU A 57 8.42 -8.18 -8.73
C GLU A 57 7.31 -8.27 -7.66
N PRO A 58 6.41 -7.27 -7.56
CA PRO A 58 6.45 -6.01 -8.30
C PRO A 58 7.64 -5.14 -7.87
N GLY A 59 8.10 -4.26 -8.75
CA GLY A 59 9.24 -3.40 -8.48
C GLY A 59 9.07 -2.50 -7.26
N VAL A 60 10.19 -2.02 -6.71
CA VAL A 60 10.27 -1.15 -5.52
C VAL A 60 9.27 0.02 -5.53
N PRO A 61 9.00 0.71 -6.66
CA PRO A 61 8.02 1.80 -6.67
C PRO A 61 6.60 1.38 -6.24
N PHE A 62 6.19 0.15 -6.53
CA PHE A 62 4.89 -0.35 -6.08
C PHE A 62 4.84 -0.57 -4.57
N TRP A 63 5.96 -0.98 -3.96
CA TRP A 63 6.03 -1.16 -2.51
C TRP A 63 6.09 0.17 -1.79
N MET A 64 6.82 1.14 -2.35
CA MET A 64 6.89 2.50 -1.81
C MET A 64 5.53 3.19 -1.88
N ALA A 65 4.81 3.08 -3.01
CA ALA A 65 3.45 3.57 -3.15
C ALA A 65 2.53 2.91 -2.11
N ALA A 66 2.62 1.59 -1.94
CA ALA A 66 1.86 0.85 -0.94
C ALA A 66 2.09 1.36 0.49
N ILE A 67 3.33 1.66 0.87
CA ILE A 67 3.67 2.21 2.19
C ILE A 67 3.14 3.63 2.33
N ARG A 68 3.44 4.51 1.36
CA ARG A 68 3.01 5.92 1.37
C ARG A 68 1.50 6.05 1.50
N GLU A 69 0.75 5.36 0.63
CA GLU A 69 -0.72 5.40 0.63
C GLU A 69 -1.31 4.88 1.95
N ALA A 70 -0.66 3.89 2.59
CA ALA A 70 -1.09 3.41 3.90
C ALA A 70 -0.88 4.42 5.05
N PHE A 71 -0.02 5.43 4.87
CA PHE A 71 0.14 6.55 5.80
C PHE A 71 -0.76 7.75 5.45
N GLU A 72 -1.12 7.92 4.18
CA GLU A 72 -1.91 9.06 3.69
C GLU A 72 -3.43 8.89 3.89
N GLU A 73 -3.92 7.65 3.92
CA GLU A 73 -5.35 7.32 4.10
C GLU A 73 -5.76 7.02 5.55
#